data_AF-Q4SN23-F1
#
_entry.id   AF-Q4SN23-F1
#
_cell.length_a   1.000
_cell.length_b   1.000
_cell.length_c   1.000
_cell.angle_alpha   90.00
_cell.angle_beta   90.00
_cell.angle_gamma   90.00
#
_symmetry.space_group_name_H-M   'P 1'
#
loop_
_entity.id
_entity.type
_entity.pdbx_description
1 polymer ?
#
loop_
_entity_poly.entity_id
_entity_poly.type
_entity_poly.pdbx_seq_one_letter_code
_entity_poly.pdbx_strand_id
1 'polypeptide(L)'
;GAGGWSPLDSDHYQWLQVDLGSRKQVIAIATQGRYSSSDWTTRYRLLYSDTGRNWKPYHQDGNIWAFSGNSNSESVVRHELQQGTVVRFLRFVPLEWSEEGRIGLRIEVYGCSYSIYEPSCEAYKHLGRSSDTYWIDPDGSGPLAPFKVSCNMTEDKVWTTVMNNLPAKTTITGSSKEKRTVLQVNYSASMDQVTAITTSAESCEQHISYSCRMSRLLNTPGKRRFFNSRRLEQGSGFEPPGGPGAFSGYSRFLPASKDIVHWGHRQIF
;
A
#
# COMPACT_ATOMS: atom_id res chain seq x y z
N GLY A 1 -3.47 34.19 -11.80
CA GLY A 1 -3.83 34.79 -10.50
C GLY A 1 -2.57 35.04 -9.70
N ALA A 2 -2.60 35.97 -8.74
CA ALA A 2 -1.43 36.29 -7.90
C ALA A 2 -1.17 35.18 -6.86
N GLY A 3 -0.58 34.07 -7.30
CA GLY A 3 -0.38 32.86 -6.51
C GLY A 3 0.89 32.86 -5.67
N GLY A 4 0.78 32.36 -4.44
CA GLY A 4 1.88 32.17 -3.49
C GLY A 4 1.48 32.54 -2.06
N TRP A 5 2.17 31.96 -1.09
CA TRP A 5 2.05 32.31 0.32
C TRP A 5 2.90 33.55 0.64
N SER A 6 2.36 34.40 1.52
CA SER A 6 3.05 35.52 2.16
C SER A 6 2.43 35.64 3.56
N PRO A 7 3.22 35.79 4.63
CA PRO A 7 2.69 36.10 5.95
C PRO A 7 2.12 37.52 6.00
N LEU A 8 1.42 37.84 7.09
CA LEU A 8 0.92 39.20 7.36
C LEU A 8 2.11 40.14 7.60
N ASP A 9 2.95 39.77 8.57
CA ASP A 9 4.17 40.45 8.97
C ASP A 9 5.39 39.73 8.39
N SER A 10 6.41 40.48 7.96
CA SER A 10 7.69 39.91 7.51
C SER A 10 8.74 40.03 8.61
N ASP A 11 8.81 39.00 9.44
CA ASP A 11 9.78 38.87 10.53
C ASP A 11 10.44 37.48 10.57
N HIS A 12 11.35 37.30 11.51
CA HIS A 12 12.14 36.07 11.68
C HIS A 12 11.40 34.95 12.46
N TYR A 13 10.13 35.15 12.80
CA TYR A 13 9.29 34.17 13.50
C TYR A 13 8.31 33.44 12.56
N GLN A 14 8.20 33.90 11.30
CA GLN A 14 7.32 33.32 10.30
C GLN A 14 7.78 31.94 9.81
N TRP A 15 6.83 31.12 9.38
CA TRP A 15 7.10 29.84 8.72
C TRP A 15 5.93 29.42 7.83
N LEU A 16 6.24 28.69 6.77
CA LEU A 16 5.27 27.95 5.96
C LEU A 16 5.38 26.46 6.27
N GLN A 17 4.31 25.85 6.77
CA GLN A 17 4.27 24.43 7.14
C GLN A 17 3.54 23.58 6.10
N VAL A 18 4.07 22.38 5.87
CA VAL A 18 3.45 21.32 5.09
C VAL A 18 3.22 20.12 6.00
N ASP A 19 2.02 19.54 5.98
CA ASP A 19 1.75 18.18 6.47
C ASP A 19 1.65 17.25 5.25
N LEU A 20 2.55 16.27 5.17
CA LEU A 20 2.58 15.28 4.08
C LEU A 20 1.58 14.13 4.31
N GLY A 21 0.77 14.20 5.37
CA GLY A 21 -0.27 13.24 5.75
C GLY A 21 0.28 12.00 6.44
N SER A 22 1.32 11.40 5.87
CA SER A 22 2.10 10.30 6.45
C SER A 22 3.61 10.61 6.41
N ARG A 23 4.43 9.72 6.96
CA ARG A 23 5.89 9.82 6.76
C ARG A 23 6.22 9.60 5.29
N LYS A 24 7.03 10.51 4.74
CA LYS A 24 7.60 10.46 3.39
C LYS A 24 9.11 10.61 3.51
N GLN A 25 9.86 10.00 2.60
CA GLN A 25 11.28 10.29 2.46
C GLN A 25 11.41 11.45 1.47
N VAL A 26 11.75 12.63 1.99
CA VAL A 26 11.95 13.85 1.19
C VAL A 26 13.38 13.87 0.70
N ILE A 27 13.56 13.97 -0.62
CA ILE A 27 14.87 13.95 -1.28
C ILE A 27 15.24 15.31 -1.87
N ALA A 28 14.25 16.17 -2.18
CA ALA A 28 14.50 17.50 -2.69
C ALA A 28 13.34 18.45 -2.40
N ILE A 29 13.62 19.74 -2.53
CA ILE A 29 12.64 20.81 -2.42
C ILE A 29 12.86 21.82 -3.55
N ALA A 30 11.81 22.54 -3.93
CA ALA A 30 11.91 23.72 -4.77
C ALA A 30 11.15 24.90 -4.18
N THR A 31 11.71 26.10 -4.34
CA THR A 31 11.13 27.38 -3.92
C THR A 31 11.04 28.34 -5.11
N GLN A 32 10.00 29.17 -5.10
CA GLN A 32 9.77 30.24 -6.08
C GLN A 32 9.12 31.42 -5.32
N GLY A 33 9.33 32.67 -5.75
CA GLY A 33 8.67 33.82 -5.10
C GLY A 33 7.16 33.89 -5.41
N ARG A 34 6.45 34.85 -4.81
CA ARG A 34 5.02 35.07 -5.10
C ARG A 34 4.86 35.71 -6.48
N TYR A 35 3.99 35.13 -7.31
CA TYR A 35 3.85 35.47 -8.74
C TYR A 35 3.67 36.98 -8.99
N SER A 36 4.47 37.52 -9.91
CA SER A 36 4.44 38.90 -10.40
C SER A 36 4.49 39.95 -9.28
N SER A 37 5.42 39.77 -8.33
CA SER A 37 5.62 40.67 -7.19
C SER A 37 7.09 40.80 -6.78
N SER A 38 7.39 41.72 -5.86
CA SER A 38 8.69 41.79 -5.17
C SER A 38 8.81 40.83 -3.98
N ASP A 39 7.78 40.03 -3.69
CA ASP A 39 7.76 39.15 -2.52
C ASP A 39 8.45 37.79 -2.82
N TRP A 40 9.71 37.62 -2.40
CA TRP A 40 10.43 36.34 -2.48
C TRP A 40 11.43 36.16 -1.32
N THR A 41 11.70 34.90 -0.98
CA THR A 41 12.62 34.52 0.10
C THR A 41 14.02 34.24 -0.47
N THR A 42 15.03 34.97 -0.02
CA THR A 42 16.42 34.91 -0.54
C THR A 42 17.26 33.89 0.23
N ARG A 43 16.98 33.67 1.53
CA ARG A 43 17.56 32.56 2.31
C ARG A 43 16.52 31.98 3.28
N TYR A 44 16.56 30.66 3.48
CA TYR A 44 15.67 29.97 4.42
C TYR A 44 16.37 28.74 5.04
N ARG A 45 15.81 28.24 6.14
CA ARG A 45 16.16 26.92 6.69
C ARG A 45 14.95 25.99 6.69
N LEU A 46 15.22 24.69 6.66
CA LEU A 46 14.19 23.67 6.87
C LEU A 46 14.18 23.23 8.33
N LEU A 47 12.98 23.17 8.92
CA LEU A 47 12.72 22.37 10.12
C LEU A 47 11.79 21.21 9.76
N TYR A 48 11.94 20.08 10.42
CA TYR A 48 11.09 18.91 10.24
C TYR A 48 10.55 18.34 11.55
N SER A 49 9.43 17.63 11.47
CA SER A 49 8.80 16.96 12.60
C SER A 49 8.02 15.72 12.17
N ASP A 50 7.86 14.77 13.10
CA ASP A 50 6.90 13.67 12.98
C ASP A 50 5.55 13.97 13.64
N THR A 51 5.52 14.93 14.57
CA THR A 51 4.37 15.18 15.46
C THR A 51 3.76 16.57 15.28
N GLY A 52 4.39 17.44 14.49
CA GLY A 52 4.04 18.85 14.34
C GLY A 52 4.36 19.72 15.57
N ARG A 53 4.84 19.12 16.67
CA ARG A 53 5.15 19.80 17.95
C ARG A 53 6.65 19.95 18.18
N ASN A 54 7.40 18.87 18.03
CA ASN A 54 8.85 18.85 18.26
C ASN A 54 9.58 19.00 16.92
N TRP A 55 10.26 20.12 16.73
CA TRP A 55 10.89 20.50 15.46
C TRP A 55 12.41 20.35 15.53
N LYS A 56 12.99 19.74 14.50
CA LYS A 56 14.44 19.56 14.34
C LYS A 56 14.90 20.32 13.09
N PRO A 57 16.03 21.03 13.11
CA PRO A 57 16.57 21.64 11.90
C PRO A 57 17.19 20.58 10.97
N TYR A 58 17.07 20.77 9.67
CA TYR A 58 17.86 20.02 8.69
C TYR A 58 19.34 20.40 8.84
N HIS A 59 20.19 19.37 8.84
CA HIS A 59 21.64 19.52 8.94
C HIS A 59 22.31 19.03 7.67
N GLN A 60 23.38 19.70 7.29
CA GLN A 60 24.28 19.28 6.22
C GLN A 60 25.71 19.53 6.67
N ASP A 61 26.59 18.56 6.41
CA ASP A 61 27.99 18.56 6.84
C ASP A 61 28.17 18.92 8.34
N GLY A 62 27.27 18.38 9.18
CA GLY A 62 27.25 18.58 10.64
C GLY A 62 26.62 19.90 11.12
N ASN A 63 26.29 20.82 10.22
CA ASN A 63 25.82 22.18 10.55
C ASN A 63 24.33 22.37 10.25
N ILE A 64 23.65 23.25 10.99
CA ILE A 64 22.28 23.69 10.65
C ILE A 64 22.34 24.41 9.30
N TRP A 65 21.68 23.86 8.29
CA TRP A 65 21.83 24.34 6.93
C TRP A 65 20.89 25.50 6.62
N ALA A 66 21.42 26.52 5.93
CA ALA A 66 20.66 27.63 5.37
C ALA A 66 20.75 27.55 3.84
N PHE A 67 19.62 27.29 3.20
CA PHE A 67 19.51 27.22 1.75
C PHE A 67 19.48 28.62 1.13
N SER A 68 20.24 28.81 0.05
CA SER A 68 20.09 29.96 -0.83
C SER A 68 18.78 29.82 -1.63
N GLY A 69 17.87 30.76 -1.46
CA GLY A 69 16.57 30.79 -2.10
C GLY A 69 16.58 31.55 -3.43
N ASN A 70 15.53 32.36 -3.63
CA ASN A 70 15.22 32.99 -4.90
C ASN A 70 15.81 34.40 -5.02
N SER A 71 16.16 34.79 -6.24
CA SER A 71 16.61 36.15 -6.59
C SER A 71 15.53 37.01 -7.28
N ASN A 72 14.36 36.42 -7.55
CA ASN A 72 13.20 37.07 -8.17
C ASN A 72 11.93 36.23 -7.92
N SER A 73 10.77 36.71 -8.37
CA SER A 73 9.47 36.04 -8.18
C SER A 73 9.21 34.83 -9.08
N GLU A 74 9.90 34.67 -10.21
CA GLU A 74 9.52 33.73 -11.27
C GLU A 74 10.48 32.55 -11.49
N SER A 75 11.76 32.67 -11.16
CA SER A 75 12.71 31.56 -11.25
C SER A 75 12.49 30.55 -10.14
N VAL A 76 12.29 29.28 -10.49
CA VAL A 76 12.27 28.16 -9.53
C VAL A 76 13.69 27.81 -9.15
N VAL A 77 13.98 27.73 -7.85
CA VAL A 77 15.26 27.28 -7.29
C VAL A 77 15.03 25.94 -6.60
N ARG A 78 15.78 24.91 -7.01
CA ARG A 78 15.66 23.54 -6.51
C ARG A 78 16.94 23.13 -5.79
N HIS A 79 16.79 22.44 -4.66
CA HIS A 79 17.88 21.82 -3.91
C HIS A 79 17.60 20.33 -3.69
N GLU A 80 18.55 19.48 -4.09
CA GLU A 80 18.62 18.09 -3.64
C GLU A 80 19.16 18.06 -2.21
N LEU A 81 18.56 17.24 -1.35
CA LEU A 81 19.00 17.03 0.03
C LEU A 81 20.08 15.94 0.03
N GLN A 82 21.30 16.30 0.43
CA GLN A 82 22.45 15.37 0.55
C GLN A 82 22.12 14.14 1.42
N GLN A 83 21.22 14.29 2.40
CA GLN A 83 20.65 13.19 3.16
C GLN A 83 19.12 13.23 3.04
N GLY A 84 18.54 12.32 2.25
CA GLY A 84 17.09 12.19 2.12
C GLY A 84 16.44 11.95 3.48
N THR A 85 15.58 12.87 3.91
CA THR A 85 15.09 12.94 5.29
C THR A 85 13.68 12.36 5.39
N VAL A 86 13.49 11.39 6.30
CA VAL A 86 12.18 10.79 6.59
C VAL A 86 11.40 11.67 7.57
N VAL A 87 10.29 12.25 7.10
CA VAL A 87 9.52 13.27 7.84
C VAL A 87 8.02 13.16 7.53
N ARG A 88 7.15 13.65 8.42
CA ARG A 88 5.74 13.92 8.09
C ARG A 88 5.48 15.40 7.87
N PHE A 89 6.05 16.25 8.71
CA PHE A 89 5.85 17.69 8.64
C PHE A 89 7.15 18.40 8.28
N LEU A 90 7.05 19.39 7.39
CA LEU A 90 8.12 20.32 7.04
C LEU A 90 7.72 21.75 7.37
N ARG A 91 8.69 22.57 7.73
CA ARG A 91 8.58 24.02 7.82
C ARG A 91 9.71 24.68 7.03
N PHE A 92 9.32 25.50 6.08
CA PHE A 92 10.20 26.50 5.47
C PHE A 92 10.19 27.71 6.39
N VAL A 93 11.35 28.01 6.99
CA VAL A 93 11.54 29.16 7.88
C VAL A 93 12.40 30.19 7.13
N PRO A 94 11.80 31.29 6.64
CA PRO A 94 12.55 32.40 6.05
C PRO A 94 13.62 32.92 7.02
N LEU A 95 14.77 33.27 6.46
CA LEU A 95 15.86 33.94 7.17
C LEU A 95 16.11 35.33 6.58
N GLU A 96 16.08 35.43 5.26
CA GLU A 96 16.22 36.68 4.50
C GLU A 96 15.24 36.67 3.32
N TRP A 97 14.81 37.85 2.87
CA TRP A 97 13.88 38.04 1.75
C TRP A 97 14.28 39.27 0.91
N SER A 98 13.52 39.54 -0.15
CA SER A 98 13.73 40.70 -1.03
C SER A 98 13.75 42.03 -0.27
N GLU A 99 14.75 42.88 -0.52
CA GLU A 99 14.84 44.23 0.05
C GLU A 99 13.70 45.15 -0.44
N GLU A 100 13.17 44.89 -1.63
CA GLU A 100 12.09 45.67 -2.26
C GLU A 100 10.68 45.10 -1.96
N GLY A 101 10.57 44.09 -1.08
CA GLY A 101 9.33 43.35 -0.88
C GLY A 101 9.25 42.62 0.46
N ARG A 102 8.40 41.60 0.51
CA ARG A 102 8.12 40.82 1.72
C ARG A 102 8.53 39.36 1.55
N ILE A 103 8.38 38.59 2.63
CA ILE A 103 8.46 37.14 2.57
C ILE A 103 7.42 36.62 1.57
N GLY A 104 7.88 35.88 0.55
CA GLY A 104 7.01 35.22 -0.43
C GLY A 104 7.54 33.83 -0.77
N LEU A 105 6.63 32.85 -0.82
CA LEU A 105 6.93 31.46 -1.18
C LEU A 105 5.80 30.82 -2.01
N ARG A 106 6.17 30.23 -3.14
CA ARG A 106 5.58 29.04 -3.73
C ARG A 106 6.57 27.90 -3.49
N ILE A 107 6.09 26.71 -3.13
CA ILE A 107 6.95 25.56 -2.80
C ILE A 107 6.50 24.30 -3.53
N GLU A 108 7.45 23.41 -3.76
CA GLU A 108 7.19 22.01 -4.13
C GLU A 108 8.12 21.09 -3.33
N VAL A 109 7.62 19.92 -2.92
CA VAL A 109 8.36 18.96 -2.07
C VAL A 109 8.43 17.62 -2.79
N TYR A 110 9.64 17.14 -3.04
CA TYR A 110 9.89 15.92 -3.81
C TYR A 110 10.39 14.80 -2.92
N GLY A 111 9.80 13.62 -3.08
CA GLY A 111 10.07 12.46 -2.26
C GLY A 111 9.20 11.26 -2.64
N CYS A 112 9.32 10.19 -1.86
CA CYS A 112 8.51 8.98 -2.00
C CYS A 112 7.79 8.65 -0.68
N SER A 113 6.79 7.75 -0.73
CA SER A 113 6.17 7.26 0.51
C SER A 113 7.19 6.43 1.31
N TYR A 114 7.24 6.67 2.62
CA TYR A 114 8.13 5.93 3.51
C TYR A 114 7.30 4.95 4.31
N SER A 115 7.38 3.66 3.97
CA SER A 115 6.80 2.63 4.81
C SER A 115 7.62 2.43 6.07
N ILE A 116 6.91 2.16 7.17
CA ILE A 116 7.49 1.69 8.44
C ILE A 116 7.31 0.17 8.60
N TYR A 117 6.79 -0.50 7.57
CA TYR A 117 6.48 -1.92 7.55
C TYR A 117 7.33 -2.61 6.48
N GLU A 118 7.65 -3.88 6.72
CA GLU A 118 8.43 -4.65 5.76
C GLU A 118 7.54 -5.09 4.57
N PRO A 119 8.13 -5.30 3.38
CA PRO A 119 7.35 -5.66 2.19
C PRO A 119 6.75 -7.06 2.26
N SER A 120 7.28 -7.95 3.09
CA SER A 120 6.82 -9.34 3.20
C SER A 120 7.14 -9.97 4.56
N CYS A 121 6.52 -11.12 4.82
CA CYS A 121 6.90 -11.96 5.96
C CYS A 121 8.37 -12.44 5.86
N GLU A 122 8.92 -12.70 4.66
CA GLU A 122 10.32 -13.13 4.50
C GLU A 122 11.29 -12.02 4.94
N ALA A 123 10.99 -10.76 4.62
CA ALA A 123 11.76 -9.63 5.11
C ALA A 123 11.76 -9.56 6.65
N TYR A 124 10.61 -9.81 7.30
CA TYR A 124 10.56 -9.95 8.76
C TYR A 124 11.39 -11.15 9.29
N LYS A 125 11.40 -12.31 8.62
CA LYS A 125 12.24 -13.46 8.99
C LYS A 125 13.73 -13.12 8.92
N HIS A 126 14.18 -12.41 7.88
CA HIS A 126 15.56 -11.94 7.76
C HIS A 126 15.97 -10.93 8.85
N LEU A 127 15.01 -10.16 9.40
CA LEU A 127 15.22 -9.32 10.59
C LEU A 127 15.17 -10.09 11.93
N GLY A 128 15.14 -11.43 11.90
CA GLY A 128 15.12 -12.28 13.09
C GLY A 128 13.77 -12.30 13.82
N ARG A 129 12.65 -12.03 13.13
CA ARG A 129 11.30 -12.13 13.71
C ARG A 129 10.74 -13.56 13.63
N SER A 130 9.93 -13.92 14.62
CA SER A 130 9.22 -15.21 14.72
C SER A 130 7.80 -15.12 14.14
N SER A 131 7.18 -16.25 13.82
CA SER A 131 5.79 -16.31 13.34
C SER A 131 4.82 -15.54 14.23
N ASP A 132 4.11 -14.56 13.65
CA ASP A 132 3.08 -13.75 14.30
C ASP A 132 2.25 -13.02 13.20
N THR A 133 1.32 -12.15 13.61
CA THR A 133 0.51 -11.31 12.76
C THR A 133 1.16 -9.95 12.54
N TYR A 134 1.67 -9.71 11.32
CA TYR A 134 2.38 -8.49 10.94
C TYR A 134 1.53 -7.57 10.08
N TRP A 135 1.88 -6.29 10.07
CA TRP A 135 1.52 -5.37 8.98
C TRP A 135 2.63 -5.45 7.94
N ILE A 136 2.27 -5.59 6.66
CA ILE A 136 3.20 -5.56 5.54
C ILE A 136 2.80 -4.45 4.56
N ASP A 137 3.76 -4.01 3.76
CA ASP A 137 3.59 -2.98 2.74
C ASP A 137 4.36 -3.36 1.45
N PRO A 138 3.77 -4.20 0.58
CA PRO A 138 4.50 -4.87 -0.50
C PRO A 138 5.02 -3.92 -1.59
N ASP A 139 4.36 -2.78 -1.80
CA ASP A 139 4.75 -1.73 -2.74
C ASP A 139 5.46 -0.54 -2.06
N GLY A 140 5.36 -0.41 -0.73
CA GLY A 140 6.23 0.38 0.14
C GLY A 140 6.16 1.90 -0.05
N SER A 141 6.68 2.38 -1.18
CA SER A 141 6.53 3.76 -1.61
C SER A 141 5.25 4.00 -2.45
N GLY A 142 4.58 2.93 -2.87
CA GLY A 142 3.47 2.92 -3.82
C GLY A 142 2.12 3.44 -3.28
N PRO A 143 1.03 3.21 -4.05
CA PRO A 143 -0.29 3.74 -3.73
C PRO A 143 -1.10 2.89 -2.72
N LEU A 144 -0.69 1.66 -2.42
CA LEU A 144 -1.46 0.81 -1.51
C LEU A 144 -1.21 1.21 -0.05
N ALA A 145 -2.22 1.01 0.79
CA ALA A 145 -2.04 1.12 2.23
C ALA A 145 -1.44 -0.19 2.78
N PRO A 146 -0.58 -0.13 3.81
CA PRO A 146 -0.16 -1.31 4.55
C PRO A 146 -1.36 -2.12 5.06
N PHE A 147 -1.23 -3.44 5.09
CA PHE A 147 -2.30 -4.33 5.55
C PHE A 147 -1.77 -5.49 6.38
N LYS A 148 -2.69 -6.10 7.14
CA LYS A 148 -2.38 -7.11 8.14
C LYS A 148 -2.45 -8.52 7.56
N VAL A 149 -1.42 -9.32 7.82
CA VAL A 149 -1.25 -10.71 7.41
C VAL A 149 -0.80 -11.58 8.58
N SER A 150 -1.08 -12.88 8.51
CA SER A 150 -0.48 -13.87 9.39
C SER A 150 0.77 -14.44 8.73
N CYS A 151 1.93 -14.29 9.37
CA CYS A 151 3.21 -14.80 8.89
C CYS A 151 3.54 -16.12 9.59
N ASN A 152 3.64 -17.22 8.84
CA ASN A 152 4.26 -18.44 9.34
C ASN A 152 5.69 -18.56 8.83
N MET A 153 6.65 -18.49 9.75
CA MET A 153 8.09 -18.43 9.52
C MET A 153 8.85 -19.55 10.26
N THR A 154 8.16 -20.61 10.72
CA THR A 154 8.76 -21.72 11.49
C THR A 154 9.60 -22.68 10.66
N GLU A 155 9.39 -22.70 9.35
CA GLU A 155 10.03 -23.63 8.41
C GLU A 155 10.92 -22.87 7.43
N ASP A 156 11.63 -23.60 6.56
CA ASP A 156 12.44 -23.01 5.50
C ASP A 156 11.60 -22.08 4.60
N LYS A 157 10.38 -22.51 4.25
CA LYS A 157 9.40 -21.71 3.50
C LYS A 157 8.59 -20.80 4.42
N VAL A 158 8.56 -19.51 4.10
CA VAL A 158 7.67 -18.53 4.76
C VAL A 158 6.31 -18.46 4.05
N TRP A 159 5.24 -18.43 4.85
CA TRP A 159 3.88 -18.25 4.36
C TRP A 159 3.31 -16.91 4.80
N THR A 160 2.79 -16.15 3.83
CA THR A 160 2.00 -14.93 4.05
C THR A 160 0.53 -15.28 3.87
N THR A 161 -0.27 -15.26 4.95
CA THR A 161 -1.70 -15.63 4.90
C THR A 161 -2.60 -14.42 5.13
N VAL A 162 -3.44 -14.09 4.15
CA VAL A 162 -4.53 -13.11 4.29
C VAL A 162 -5.78 -13.81 4.83
N MET A 163 -6.38 -13.25 5.88
CA MET A 163 -7.59 -13.81 6.48
C MET A 163 -8.84 -13.47 5.65
N ASN A 164 -9.89 -14.28 5.78
CA ASN A 164 -11.19 -14.01 5.19
C ASN A 164 -12.31 -14.10 6.24
N ASN A 165 -13.47 -13.52 5.90
CA ASN A 165 -14.64 -13.36 6.76
C ASN A 165 -15.39 -14.67 7.11
N LEU A 166 -15.06 -15.79 6.48
CA LEU A 166 -15.76 -17.06 6.75
C LEU A 166 -15.13 -17.77 7.97
N PRO A 167 -15.87 -18.69 8.62
CA PRO A 167 -15.28 -19.67 9.55
C PRO A 167 -14.53 -20.78 8.79
N ALA A 168 -13.69 -21.55 9.52
CA ALA A 168 -12.95 -22.69 8.96
C ALA A 168 -13.84 -23.76 8.31
N LYS A 169 -15.11 -23.82 8.73
CA LYS A 169 -16.16 -24.70 8.21
C LYS A 169 -17.48 -23.92 8.13
N THR A 170 -18.05 -23.84 6.94
CA THR A 170 -19.36 -23.24 6.68
C THR A 170 -20.33 -24.34 6.25
N THR A 171 -21.50 -24.40 6.89
CA THR A 171 -22.58 -25.33 6.52
C THR A 171 -23.56 -24.62 5.57
N ILE A 172 -23.85 -25.23 4.41
CA ILE A 172 -24.77 -24.65 3.42
C ILE A 172 -26.19 -25.20 3.60
N THR A 173 -27.11 -24.34 4.05
CA THR A 173 -28.54 -24.65 4.17
C THR A 173 -29.37 -24.01 3.06
N GLY A 174 -30.42 -24.70 2.61
CA GLY A 174 -31.47 -24.11 1.77
C GLY A 174 -31.19 -24.00 0.25
N SER A 175 -30.23 -24.74 -0.31
CA SER A 175 -30.08 -24.81 -1.77
C SER A 175 -31.18 -25.67 -2.41
N SER A 176 -31.86 -25.13 -3.42
CA SER A 176 -32.87 -25.84 -4.23
C SER A 176 -32.47 -25.85 -5.72
N LYS A 177 -33.29 -26.43 -6.59
CA LYS A 177 -33.07 -26.35 -8.04
C LYS A 177 -33.25 -24.93 -8.58
N GLU A 178 -34.16 -24.18 -7.96
CA GLU A 178 -34.53 -22.80 -8.30
C GLU A 178 -33.62 -21.78 -7.61
N LYS A 179 -33.14 -22.07 -6.39
CA LYS A 179 -32.33 -21.16 -5.57
C LYS A 179 -30.97 -21.78 -5.23
N ARG A 180 -29.93 -21.34 -5.95
CA ARG A 180 -28.53 -21.67 -5.62
C ARG A 180 -28.05 -20.82 -4.45
N THR A 181 -27.35 -21.42 -3.49
CA THR A 181 -26.64 -20.66 -2.45
C THR A 181 -25.30 -20.21 -3.01
N VAL A 182 -25.04 -18.91 -2.99
CA VAL A 182 -23.75 -18.30 -3.32
C VAL A 182 -23.11 -17.82 -2.02
N LEU A 183 -21.86 -18.23 -1.78
CA LEU A 183 -21.07 -17.79 -0.63
C LEU A 183 -20.01 -16.81 -1.13
N GLN A 184 -20.06 -15.56 -0.65
CA GLN A 184 -19.01 -14.58 -0.95
C GLN A 184 -17.89 -14.69 0.09
N VAL A 185 -16.65 -14.80 -0.40
CA VAL A 185 -15.43 -14.80 0.41
C VAL A 185 -14.88 -13.38 0.38
N ASN A 186 -14.97 -12.68 1.51
CA ASN A 186 -14.40 -11.33 1.63
C ASN A 186 -13.10 -11.44 2.43
N TYR A 187 -12.00 -11.02 1.80
CA TYR A 187 -10.69 -10.97 2.44
C TYR A 187 -10.54 -9.74 3.34
N SER A 188 -9.61 -9.81 4.29
CA SER A 188 -9.20 -8.68 5.13
C SER A 188 -8.31 -7.66 4.41
N ALA A 189 -7.99 -7.90 3.14
CA ALA A 189 -7.21 -7.04 2.26
C ALA A 189 -7.97 -6.78 0.94
N SER A 190 -7.68 -5.68 0.26
CA SER A 190 -8.24 -5.35 -1.06
C SER A 190 -7.69 -6.28 -2.16
N MET A 191 -8.34 -6.31 -3.32
CA MET A 191 -7.85 -7.12 -4.43
C MET A 191 -6.49 -6.64 -4.96
N ASP A 192 -6.19 -5.33 -4.88
CA ASP A 192 -4.90 -4.78 -5.27
C ASP A 192 -3.79 -5.17 -4.27
N GLN A 193 -4.11 -5.15 -2.97
CA GLN A 193 -3.22 -5.63 -1.90
C GLN A 193 -2.93 -7.13 -2.03
N VAL A 194 -3.97 -7.93 -2.33
CA VAL A 194 -3.80 -9.36 -2.66
C VAL A 194 -2.91 -9.51 -3.90
N THR A 195 -3.19 -8.75 -4.97
CA THR A 195 -2.41 -8.82 -6.21
C THR A 195 -0.94 -8.52 -5.93
N ALA A 196 -0.63 -7.47 -5.17
CA ALA A 196 0.75 -7.09 -4.83
C ALA A 196 1.53 -8.23 -4.15
N ILE A 197 0.96 -8.89 -3.13
CA ILE A 197 1.64 -10.04 -2.51
C ILE A 197 1.72 -11.26 -3.43
N THR A 198 0.71 -11.52 -4.26
CA THR A 198 0.74 -12.66 -5.19
C THR A 198 1.72 -12.46 -6.34
N THR A 199 1.95 -11.21 -6.78
CA THR A 199 2.92 -10.87 -7.83
C THR A 199 4.36 -10.92 -7.32
N SER A 200 4.60 -10.62 -6.04
CA SER A 200 5.92 -10.74 -5.39
C SER A 200 6.22 -12.13 -4.80
N ALA A 201 5.20 -12.96 -4.60
CA ALA A 201 5.38 -14.31 -4.08
C ALA A 201 5.91 -15.25 -5.17
N GLU A 202 6.78 -16.18 -4.77
CA GLU A 202 7.27 -17.26 -5.65
C GLU A 202 6.15 -18.16 -6.20
N SER A 203 4.98 -18.19 -5.54
CA SER A 203 4.12 -19.38 -5.51
C SER A 203 2.69 -19.01 -4.99
N CYS A 204 1.59 -19.68 -5.41
CA CYS A 204 0.16 -19.40 -4.99
C CYS A 204 -0.84 -20.60 -4.98
N GLU A 205 -1.73 -20.72 -3.96
CA GLU A 205 -2.77 -21.79 -3.79
C GLU A 205 -4.02 -21.38 -2.98
N GLN A 206 -5.22 -21.48 -3.55
CA GLN A 206 -6.44 -21.41 -2.76
C GLN A 206 -7.10 -22.78 -2.55
N HIS A 207 -7.23 -23.23 -1.30
CA HIS A 207 -7.82 -24.54 -1.00
C HIS A 207 -9.30 -24.45 -0.56
N ILE A 208 -10.20 -24.72 -1.49
CA ILE A 208 -11.64 -24.91 -1.23
C ILE A 208 -11.98 -26.39 -1.43
N SER A 209 -12.57 -27.03 -0.41
CA SER A 209 -13.10 -28.40 -0.54
C SER A 209 -14.56 -28.49 -0.11
N TYR A 210 -15.30 -29.43 -0.69
CA TYR A 210 -16.75 -29.59 -0.52
C TYR A 210 -17.10 -31.00 -0.02
N SER A 211 -17.95 -31.10 0.99
CA SER A 211 -18.33 -32.35 1.66
C SER A 211 -19.85 -32.58 1.64
N CYS A 212 -20.40 -32.90 0.46
CA CYS A 212 -21.81 -33.23 0.30
C CYS A 212 -22.22 -34.52 1.06
N ARG A 213 -22.99 -34.40 2.13
CA ARG A 213 -23.58 -35.54 2.86
C ARG A 213 -25.01 -35.79 2.39
N MET A 214 -25.26 -36.96 1.79
CA MET A 214 -26.58 -37.41 1.27
C MET A 214 -27.18 -36.59 0.11
N SER A 215 -26.40 -35.72 -0.54
CA SER A 215 -26.85 -34.91 -1.69
C SER A 215 -27.03 -35.74 -2.98
N ARG A 216 -28.01 -35.38 -3.82
CA ARG A 216 -28.22 -35.99 -5.14
C ARG A 216 -27.39 -35.26 -6.20
N LEU A 217 -26.29 -35.86 -6.65
CA LEU A 217 -25.38 -35.22 -7.62
C LEU A 217 -25.87 -35.26 -9.08
N LEU A 218 -26.75 -36.22 -9.43
CA LEU A 218 -27.24 -36.43 -10.80
C LEU A 218 -28.75 -36.70 -10.79
N ASN A 219 -29.51 -36.05 -11.69
CA ASN A 219 -30.92 -36.34 -11.93
C ASN A 219 -31.09 -37.59 -12.81
N THR A 220 -30.66 -38.76 -12.35
CA THR A 220 -30.97 -40.03 -13.03
C THR A 220 -32.32 -40.54 -12.50
N PRO A 221 -33.39 -40.63 -13.31
CA PRO A 221 -34.68 -41.14 -12.88
C PRO A 221 -34.63 -42.67 -12.76
N GLY A 222 -34.11 -43.17 -11.64
CA GLY A 222 -34.08 -44.60 -11.34
C GLY A 222 -32.95 -45.01 -10.40
N LYS A 223 -33.33 -45.64 -9.28
CA LYS A 223 -32.47 -46.20 -8.21
C LYS A 223 -31.78 -45.16 -7.30
N ARG A 224 -32.11 -45.21 -6.00
CA ARG A 224 -31.43 -44.46 -4.94
C ARG A 224 -29.97 -44.92 -4.81
N ARG A 225 -29.02 -44.20 -5.39
CA ARG A 225 -27.60 -44.31 -5.04
C ARG A 225 -27.25 -43.16 -4.09
N PHE A 226 -27.01 -43.48 -2.81
CA PHE A 226 -26.39 -42.54 -1.89
C PHE A 226 -24.89 -42.51 -2.16
N PHE A 227 -24.32 -41.32 -2.34
CA PHE A 227 -22.88 -41.15 -2.46
C PHE A 227 -22.30 -40.87 -1.07
N ASN A 228 -21.38 -41.71 -0.60
CA ASN A 228 -20.47 -41.34 0.49
C ASN A 228 -19.25 -40.66 -0.15
N SER A 229 -18.88 -39.49 0.36
CA SER A 229 -17.89 -38.63 -0.28
C SER A 229 -16.50 -39.28 -0.35
N ARG A 230 -15.88 -39.21 -1.54
CA ARG A 230 -14.43 -39.02 -1.62
C ARG A 230 -14.17 -37.52 -1.57
N ARG A 231 -13.10 -37.11 -0.89
CA ARG A 231 -12.66 -35.72 -0.85
C ARG A 231 -12.36 -35.25 -2.29
N LEU A 232 -12.94 -34.14 -2.71
CA LEU A 232 -12.54 -33.42 -3.91
C LEU A 232 -11.66 -32.25 -3.47
N GLU A 233 -10.36 -32.38 -3.75
CA GLU A 233 -9.37 -31.32 -3.62
C GLU A 233 -9.14 -30.70 -5.00
N GLN A 234 -9.08 -29.37 -5.08
CA GLN A 234 -8.92 -28.66 -6.35
C GLN A 234 -8.21 -27.32 -6.10
N GLY A 235 -6.96 -27.22 -6.55
CA GLY A 235 -6.20 -25.97 -6.63
C GLY A 235 -6.17 -25.43 -8.07
N SER A 236 -5.89 -24.13 -8.22
CA SER A 236 -5.95 -23.43 -9.53
C SER A 236 -4.92 -22.30 -9.63
N GLY A 237 -4.16 -22.27 -10.73
CA GLY A 237 -3.30 -21.16 -11.17
C GLY A 237 -3.87 -20.41 -12.39
N PHE A 238 -3.20 -19.36 -12.88
CA PHE A 238 -3.75 -18.39 -13.84
C PHE A 238 -2.72 -17.86 -14.86
N GLU A 239 -3.16 -17.55 -16.09
CA GLU A 239 -2.43 -16.79 -17.13
C GLU A 239 -3.41 -15.89 -17.95
N PRO A 240 -2.91 -14.86 -18.67
CA PRO A 240 -3.75 -13.78 -19.27
C PRO A 240 -4.29 -14.07 -20.70
N PRO A 241 -5.20 -13.23 -21.26
CA PRO A 241 -6.17 -13.69 -22.25
C PRO A 241 -5.93 -13.31 -23.72
N GLY A 242 -6.40 -14.17 -24.63
CA GLY A 242 -6.71 -13.86 -26.02
C GLY A 242 -7.91 -14.68 -26.51
N GLY A 243 -8.97 -14.04 -27.01
CA GLY A 243 -10.17 -14.71 -27.54
C GLY A 243 -10.15 -14.87 -29.08
N PRO A 244 -11.30 -15.12 -29.74
CA PRO A 244 -12.63 -15.44 -29.21
C PRO A 244 -13.20 -16.78 -29.71
N GLY A 245 -14.11 -17.40 -28.95
CA GLY A 245 -14.85 -18.59 -29.39
C GLY A 245 -15.98 -18.94 -28.42
N ALA A 246 -17.24 -18.79 -28.85
CA ALA A 246 -18.40 -18.96 -27.98
C ALA A 246 -18.85 -20.43 -27.86
N PHE A 247 -19.06 -20.92 -26.63
CA PHE A 247 -19.90 -22.09 -26.36
C PHE A 247 -20.69 -21.89 -25.06
N SER A 248 -21.99 -22.21 -25.11
CA SER A 248 -22.88 -22.17 -23.93
C SER A 248 -22.63 -23.38 -23.04
N GLY A 249 -22.21 -23.16 -21.79
CA GLY A 249 -21.90 -24.24 -20.84
C GLY A 249 -21.21 -23.78 -19.56
N TYR A 250 -21.90 -23.03 -18.71
CA TYR A 250 -21.40 -22.59 -17.39
C TYR A 250 -21.20 -23.79 -16.43
N SER A 251 -19.99 -24.19 -16.05
CA SER A 251 -18.65 -23.71 -16.44
C SER A 251 -17.73 -24.93 -16.61
N ARG A 252 -16.95 -25.03 -17.69
CA ARG A 252 -16.08 -26.20 -17.97
C ARG A 252 -14.59 -25.90 -17.66
N PHE A 253 -13.87 -26.95 -17.25
CA PHE A 253 -12.52 -27.00 -16.66
C PHE A 253 -11.32 -26.85 -17.65
N LEU A 254 -10.10 -26.82 -17.07
CA LEU A 254 -8.74 -27.23 -17.57
C LEU A 254 -7.81 -26.09 -18.10
N PRO A 255 -6.44 -26.21 -18.06
CA PRO A 255 -5.55 -27.25 -17.48
C PRO A 255 -4.46 -26.70 -16.49
N ALA A 256 -3.42 -27.50 -16.16
CA ALA A 256 -2.34 -27.24 -15.18
C ALA A 256 -1.21 -26.28 -15.69
N SER A 257 -0.17 -25.83 -14.94
CA SER A 257 0.56 -26.41 -13.79
C SER A 257 1.50 -25.43 -13.04
N LYS A 258 1.91 -25.79 -11.80
CA LYS A 258 3.04 -25.26 -10.97
C LYS A 258 2.81 -24.11 -9.94
N ASP A 259 2.06 -24.44 -8.86
CA ASP A 259 2.45 -24.28 -7.42
C ASP A 259 2.56 -22.87 -6.73
N ILE A 260 2.74 -22.62 -5.40
CA ILE A 260 2.30 -23.12 -4.06
C ILE A 260 2.34 -21.95 -2.96
N VAL A 261 1.27 -21.17 -2.64
CA VAL A 261 1.14 -20.30 -1.39
C VAL A 261 -0.25 -20.48 -0.76
N HIS A 262 -0.32 -20.93 0.48
CA HIS A 262 -1.56 -21.29 1.15
C HIS A 262 -2.46 -20.10 1.49
N TRP A 263 -3.57 -20.00 0.76
CA TRP A 263 -4.82 -19.41 1.23
C TRP A 263 -5.62 -20.52 1.94
N GLY A 264 -5.79 -20.38 3.25
CA GLY A 264 -5.91 -21.49 4.19
C GLY A 264 -6.96 -22.59 3.90
N HIS A 265 -6.57 -23.84 4.22
CA HIS A 265 -7.39 -25.06 4.12
C HIS A 265 -8.80 -24.92 4.67
N ARG A 266 -9.84 -25.14 3.85
CA ARG A 266 -11.23 -25.27 4.34
C ARG A 266 -12.05 -26.39 3.72
N GLN A 267 -12.94 -26.94 4.55
CA GLN A 267 -13.98 -27.90 4.20
C GLN A 267 -15.36 -27.25 4.37
N ILE A 268 -16.10 -27.13 3.28
CA ILE A 268 -17.51 -26.74 3.22
C ILE A 268 -18.35 -28.02 3.43
N PHE A 269 -19.43 -27.94 4.20
CA PHE A 269 -20.34 -29.05 4.52
C PHE A 269 -21.79 -28.75 4.14
#